data_AF-A0A537ZSQ1-F1
#
_entry.id   AF-A0A537ZSQ1-F1
#
_cell.length_a   1.000
_cell.length_b   1.000
_cell.length_c   1.000
_cell.angle_alpha   90.00
_cell.angle_beta   90.00
_cell.angle_gamma   90.00
#
_symmetry.space_group_name_H-M   'P 1'
#
loop_
_entity.id
_entity.type
_entity.pdbx_description
1 polymer ?
#
loop_
_entity_poly.entity_id
_entity_poly.type
_entity_poly.pdbx_seq_one_letter_code
_entity_poly.pdbx_strand_id
1 'polypeptide(L)'
;MSFNDLEDTTVFTTRRVTEMSYPVLVVSHDADDGAWQFLCGTTNDPKDGVSERLGRMLERHPELETLADLPLGWIAWREDETSGWVREPRPV
;
A
#
# COMPACT_ATOMS: atom_id res chain seq x y z
N MET A 1 10.49 10.37 6.48
CA MET A 1 9.32 9.49 6.55
C MET A 1 8.18 10.25 7.21
N SER A 2 7.02 10.32 6.52
CA SER A 2 5.83 11.05 6.95
C SER A 2 4.81 10.16 7.66
N PHE A 3 4.92 8.84 7.51
CA PHE A 3 4.14 7.86 8.25
C PHE A 3 4.45 7.94 9.75
N ASN A 4 3.43 7.74 10.58
CA ASN A 4 3.58 7.67 12.03
C ASN A 4 4.04 6.27 12.52
N ASP A 5 4.03 5.29 11.62
CA ASP A 5 4.51 3.93 11.81
C ASP A 5 6.04 3.85 11.74
N LEU A 6 6.63 2.85 12.39
CA LEU A 6 8.06 2.58 12.29
C LEU A 6 8.41 2.02 10.90
N GLU A 7 9.64 2.26 10.43
CA GLU A 7 10.14 1.67 9.18
C GLU A 7 10.07 0.12 9.17
N ASP A 8 10.11 -0.47 10.36
CA ASP A 8 10.04 -1.93 10.60
C ASP A 8 8.62 -2.46 10.68
N THR A 9 7.61 -1.60 10.61
CA THR A 9 6.21 -2.02 10.54
C THR A 9 6.02 -2.94 9.34
N THR A 10 5.38 -4.07 9.60
CA THR A 10 5.07 -5.06 8.56
C THR A 10 3.91 -4.55 7.73
N VAL A 11 4.08 -4.54 6.41
CA VAL A 11 3.04 -4.19 5.45
C VAL A 11 2.76 -5.37 4.55
N PHE A 12 1.50 -5.55 4.14
CA PHE A 12 1.12 -6.57 3.17
C PHE A 12 1.23 -6.02 1.76
N THR A 13 1.74 -6.81 0.84
CA THR A 13 1.91 -6.42 -0.56
C THR A 13 1.82 -7.64 -1.46
N THR A 14 2.08 -7.46 -2.75
CA THR A 14 2.08 -8.54 -3.74
C THR A 14 3.48 -8.81 -4.24
N ARG A 15 3.79 -10.06 -4.58
CA ARG A 15 5.07 -10.44 -5.21
C ARG A 15 5.39 -9.61 -6.44
N ARG A 16 4.39 -9.18 -7.19
CA ARG A 16 4.57 -8.32 -8.37
C ARG A 16 5.22 -6.97 -7.99
N VAL A 17 4.79 -6.38 -6.88
CA VAL A 17 5.36 -5.12 -6.37
C VAL A 17 6.79 -5.35 -5.88
N THR A 18 7.03 -6.40 -5.10
CA THR A 18 8.33 -6.60 -4.44
C THR A 18 9.40 -7.23 -5.32
N GLU A 19 9.04 -8.18 -6.20
CA GLU A 19 9.96 -9.00 -6.99
C GLU A 19 9.97 -8.64 -8.48
N MET A 20 8.88 -8.07 -9.00
CA MET A 20 8.72 -7.78 -10.44
C MET A 20 8.69 -6.27 -10.76
N SER A 21 8.91 -5.41 -9.77
CA SER A 21 8.94 -3.94 -9.92
C SER A 21 7.63 -3.35 -10.48
N TYR A 22 6.48 -3.96 -10.20
CA TYR A 22 5.19 -3.39 -10.56
C TYR A 22 4.89 -2.16 -9.70
N PRO A 23 4.16 -1.16 -10.23
CA PRO A 23 3.73 -0.02 -9.44
C PRO A 23 2.73 -0.45 -8.36
N VAL A 24 2.67 0.32 -7.27
CA VAL A 24 1.57 0.22 -6.31
C VAL A 24 0.39 1.00 -6.87
N LEU A 25 -0.75 0.34 -7.08
CA LEU A 25 -1.97 0.95 -7.64
C LEU A 25 -3.12 1.01 -6.64
N VAL A 26 -3.05 0.22 -5.57
CA VAL A 26 -4.07 0.21 -4.51
C VAL A 26 -3.38 0.20 -3.16
N VAL A 27 -3.84 1.07 -2.26
CA VAL A 27 -3.37 1.19 -0.89
C VAL A 27 -4.56 1.08 0.05
N SER A 28 -4.48 0.24 1.08
CA SER A 28 -5.50 0.15 2.12
C SER A 28 -4.85 0.34 3.49
N HIS A 29 -5.52 1.11 4.35
CA HIS A 29 -5.21 1.18 5.77
C HIS A 29 -6.34 0.45 6.50
N ASP A 30 -6.07 -0.77 6.94
CA ASP A 30 -7.12 -1.66 7.45
C ASP A 30 -7.75 -1.13 8.74
N ALA A 31 -9.06 -1.35 8.91
CA ALA A 31 -9.80 -0.85 10.06
C ALA A 31 -9.66 -1.74 11.30
N ASP A 32 -9.41 -3.04 11.12
CA ASP A 32 -9.46 -4.04 12.18
C ASP A 32 -8.11 -4.12 12.92
N ASP A 33 -7.01 -4.13 12.18
CA ASP A 33 -5.66 -4.31 12.74
C ASP A 33 -4.72 -3.12 12.47
N GLY A 34 -5.16 -2.11 11.70
CA GLY A 34 -4.33 -0.98 11.31
C GLY A 34 -3.21 -1.35 10.34
N ALA A 35 -3.26 -2.53 9.73
CA ALA A 35 -2.24 -2.95 8.79
C ALA A 35 -2.31 -2.15 7.48
N TRP A 36 -1.13 -1.86 6.94
CA TRP A 36 -0.99 -1.28 5.62
C TRP A 36 -0.96 -2.37 4.56
N GLN A 37 -1.71 -2.16 3.48
CA GLN A 37 -1.66 -2.99 2.29
C GLN A 37 -1.27 -2.16 1.08
N PHE A 38 -0.21 -2.53 0.35
CA PHE A 38 0.27 -1.88 -0.87
C PHE A 38 0.24 -2.86 -2.04
N LEU A 39 -0.75 -2.77 -2.92
CA LEU A 39 -1.06 -3.81 -3.90
C LEU A 39 -0.84 -3.32 -5.34
N CYS A 40 -0.48 -4.25 -6.23
CA CYS A 40 -0.28 -3.95 -7.66
C CYS A 40 -1.59 -3.69 -8.43
N GLY A 41 -2.76 -3.94 -7.84
CA GLY A 41 -4.06 -3.80 -8.53
C GLY A 41 -4.34 -4.84 -9.63
N THR A 42 -3.41 -5.76 -9.92
CA THR A 42 -3.56 -6.75 -11.01
C THR A 42 -3.91 -8.17 -10.53
N THR A 43 -3.92 -8.43 -9.22
CA THR A 43 -4.22 -9.75 -8.65
C THR A 43 -4.90 -9.59 -7.28
N ASN A 44 -5.72 -10.56 -6.94
CA ASN A 44 -6.29 -10.77 -5.60
C ASN A 44 -6.06 -12.21 -5.10
N ASP A 45 -5.21 -13.00 -5.78
CA ASP A 45 -4.87 -14.36 -5.34
C ASP A 45 -4.00 -14.29 -4.07
N PRO A 46 -4.43 -14.89 -2.94
CA PRO A 46 -3.65 -14.91 -1.71
C PRO A 46 -2.24 -15.48 -1.85
N LYS A 47 -1.99 -16.34 -2.86
CA LYS A 47 -0.66 -16.91 -3.13
C LYS A 47 0.35 -15.87 -3.61
N ASP A 48 -0.13 -14.78 -4.18
CA ASP A 48 0.69 -13.65 -4.60
C ASP A 48 0.95 -12.67 -3.44
N GLY A 49 0.27 -12.83 -2.31
CA GLY A 49 0.46 -12.01 -1.12
C GLY A 49 1.78 -12.31 -0.41
N VAL A 50 2.51 -11.26 -0.07
CA VAL A 50 3.74 -11.32 0.73
C VAL A 50 3.75 -10.15 1.73
N SER A 51 4.61 -10.23 2.73
CA SER A 51 4.85 -9.12 3.65
C SER A 51 6.22 -8.48 3.39
N GLU A 52 6.33 -7.20 3.72
CA GLU A 52 7.56 -6.43 3.58
C GLU A 52 7.65 -5.37 4.68
N ARG A 53 8.82 -4.76 4.89
CA ARG A 53 8.98 -3.60 5.79
C ARG A 53 8.47 -2.33 5.12
N LEU A 54 7.75 -1.51 5.88
CA LEU A 54 7.26 -0.20 5.43
C LEU A 54 8.40 0.67 4.87
N GLY A 55 9.53 0.77 5.56
CA GLY A 55 10.68 1.56 5.10
C GLY A 55 11.18 1.11 3.73
N ARG A 56 11.28 -0.20 3.49
CA ARG A 56 11.70 -0.77 2.19
C ARG A 56 10.69 -0.53 1.07
N MET A 57 9.40 -0.39 1.43
CA MET A 57 8.37 0.01 0.49
C MET A 57 8.50 1.48 0.12
N LEU A 58 8.74 2.37 1.08
CA LEU A 58 8.94 3.81 0.85
C LEU A 58 10.23 4.11 0.07
N GLU A 59 11.30 3.34 0.29
CA GLU A 59 12.53 3.44 -0.50
C GLU A 59 12.30 3.12 -1.98
N ARG A 60 11.43 2.15 -2.28
CA ARG A 60 11.11 1.72 -3.66
C ARG A 60 10.00 2.54 -4.30
N HIS A 61 9.05 2.98 -3.50
CA HIS A 61 7.84 3.70 -3.92
C HIS A 61 7.70 4.99 -3.10
N PRO A 62 8.54 6.00 -3.36
CA PRO A 62 8.52 7.26 -2.61
C PRO A 62 7.20 8.01 -2.76
N GLU A 63 6.39 7.73 -3.79
CA GLU A 63 5.07 8.31 -3.98
C GLU A 63 4.08 7.94 -2.86
N LEU A 64 4.32 6.84 -2.13
CA LEU A 64 3.48 6.40 -1.02
C LEU A 64 3.53 7.36 0.17
N GLU A 65 4.56 8.19 0.30
CA GLU A 65 4.65 9.25 1.30
C GLU A 65 3.44 10.21 1.24
N THR A 66 2.84 10.38 0.07
CA THR A 66 1.64 11.21 -0.10
C THR A 66 0.38 10.62 0.54
N LEU A 67 0.41 9.34 0.91
CA LEU A 67 -0.68 8.59 1.55
C LEU A 67 -0.43 8.32 3.03
N ALA A 68 0.62 8.89 3.63
CA ALA A 68 0.91 8.75 5.06
C ALA A 68 -0.23 9.24 5.96
N ASP A 69 -1.08 10.12 5.45
CA ASP A 69 -2.26 10.67 6.10
C ASP A 69 -3.56 9.88 5.81
N LEU A 70 -3.49 8.76 5.09
CA LEU A 70 -4.65 7.95 4.78
C LEU A 70 -5.27 7.41 6.09
N PRO A 71 -6.53 7.75 6.40
CA PRO A 71 -7.13 7.36 7.69
C PRO A 71 -7.33 5.84 7.81
N LEU A 72 -7.42 5.35 9.04
CA LEU A 72 -7.83 3.96 9.32
C LEU A 72 -9.17 3.65 8.66
N GLY A 73 -9.27 2.47 8.05
CA GLY A 73 -10.45 2.03 7.32
C GLY A 73 -10.66 2.72 5.97
N TRP A 74 -9.62 3.33 5.38
CA TRP A 74 -9.70 3.93 4.05
C TRP A 74 -8.93 3.13 3.02
N ILE A 75 -9.34 3.31 1.77
CA ILE A 75 -8.65 2.79 0.59
C ILE A 75 -8.33 3.94 -0.35
N ALA A 76 -7.19 3.84 -1.02
CA ALA A 76 -6.77 4.72 -2.09
C ALA A 76 -6.37 3.91 -3.32
N TRP A 77 -6.75 4.35 -4.52
CA TRP A 77 -6.36 3.69 -5.77
C TRP A 77 -6.08 4.69 -6.88
N ARG A 78 -5.34 4.24 -7.89
CA ARG A 78 -5.00 5.00 -9.11
C ARG A 78 -4.97 4.07 -10.31
N GLU A 79 -5.16 4.63 -11.51
CA GLU A 79 -5.15 3.85 -12.76
C GLU A 79 -3.74 3.37 -13.14
N ASP A 80 -2.75 4.24 -12.97
CA ASP A 80 -1.34 3.97 -13.25
C ASP A 80 -0.41 4.77 -12.33
N GLU A 81 0.91 4.62 -12.50
CA GLU A 81 1.93 5.30 -11.68
C GLU A 81 1.94 6.83 -11.79
N THR A 82 1.37 7.38 -12.86
CA THR A 82 1.31 8.83 -13.12
C THR A 82 0.01 9.48 -12.68
N SER A 83 -1.01 8.66 -12.43
CA SER A 83 -2.34 9.07 -12.01
C SER A 83 -2.37 9.49 -10.54
N GLY A 84 -3.22 10.48 -10.23
CA GLY A 84 -3.48 10.88 -8.85
C GLY A 84 -4.27 9.81 -8.07
N TRP A 85 -4.08 9.80 -6.76
CA TRP A 85 -4.82 8.91 -5.86
C TRP A 85 -6.27 9.35 -5.68
N VAL A 86 -7.20 8.46 -5.99
CA VAL A 86 -8.59 8.54 -5.52
C VAL A 86 -8.64 7.91 -4.13
N ARG A 87 -9.31 8.55 -3.17
CA ARG A 87 -9.38 8.08 -1.77
C ARG A 87 -10.84 7.97 -1.35
N GLU A 88 -11.20 6.88 -0.68
CA GLU A 88 -12.54 6.71 -0.12
C GLU A 88 -12.53 5.91 1.20
N PRO A 89 -13.52 6.09 2.08
CA PRO A 89 -13.76 5.19 3.20
C PRO A 89 -14.09 3.78 2.68
N ARG A 90 -13.41 2.76 3.18
CA ARG A 90 -13.68 1.37 2.84
C ARG A 90 -14.97 0.93 3.55
N PRO A 91 -16.02 0.49 2.82
CA PRO A 91 -17.22 -0.05 3.46
C PRO A 91 -16.85 -1.32 4.26
N VAL A 92 -17.29 -1.36 5.51
CA VAL A 92 -17.18 -2.52 6.41
C VAL A 92 -18.22 -3.59 6.08
#